data_AF-A0AAV3T4L8-F1
#
_entry.id   AF-A0AAV3T4L8-F1
#
_cell.length_a   1.000
_cell.length_b   1.000
_cell.length_c   1.000
_cell.angle_alpha   90.00
_cell.angle_beta   90.00
_cell.angle_gamma   90.00
#
_symmetry.space_group_name_H-M   'P 1'
#
loop_
_entity.id
_entity.type
_entity.pdbx_description
1 polymer ?
#
loop_
_entity_poly.entity_id
_entity_poly.type
_entity_poly.pdbx_seq_one_letter_code
_entity_poly.pdbx_strand_id
1 'polypeptide(L)'
;MSGDRLPGAAFGDDERAQTVQDFAVGISIFLLVVGAVFLMFPSLFTPYEQAIADEGPDSQADRIGMLIADNVTGDEGTNELTSSEINYWFAGDEDDLRRAVGVSSNTQVNVTLTTIGTDREGPIALDDDDADIDADEAAVGPSPEGRDTSTAARIVTVGDNDWVDDPGPAYRLVVRVW
;
A
#
# COMPACT_ATOMS: atom_id res chain seq x y z
N MET A 1 45.62 -81.69 23.42
CA MET A 1 45.87 -81.13 22.07
C MET A 1 44.83 -80.04 21.85
N SER A 2 45.33 -78.84 21.54
CA SER A 2 44.59 -77.59 21.37
C SER A 2 43.54 -77.69 20.27
N GLY A 3 42.33 -77.17 20.51
CA GLY A 3 41.26 -77.04 19.54
C GLY A 3 40.79 -75.59 19.45
N ASP A 4 40.61 -75.12 18.22
CA ASP A 4 40.66 -73.73 17.78
C ASP A 4 39.59 -72.75 18.29
N ARG A 5 40.02 -71.49 18.35
CA ARG A 5 39.16 -70.30 18.46
C ARG A 5 38.49 -70.01 17.11
N LEU A 6 37.22 -69.65 17.13
CA LEU A 6 36.65 -68.72 16.15
C LEU A 6 36.01 -67.56 16.90
N PRO A 7 36.57 -66.34 16.82
CA PRO A 7 35.82 -65.15 17.17
C PRO A 7 34.97 -64.74 15.96
N GLY A 8 33.66 -64.97 16.06
CA GLY A 8 32.71 -64.22 15.26
C GLY A 8 32.70 -62.78 15.77
N ALA A 9 33.42 -61.90 15.06
CA ALA A 9 33.37 -60.47 15.32
C ALA A 9 32.00 -59.95 14.87
N ALA A 10 31.08 -59.82 15.82
CA ALA A 10 29.96 -58.90 15.70
C ALA A 10 30.54 -57.47 15.82
N PHE A 11 30.81 -56.85 14.68
CA PHE A 11 31.00 -55.41 14.60
C PHE A 11 29.62 -54.75 14.61
N GLY A 12 29.20 -54.32 15.78
CA GLY A 12 28.19 -53.30 16.03
C GLY A 12 28.60 -52.62 17.34
N ASP A 13 28.49 -51.31 17.52
CA ASP A 13 27.87 -50.26 16.73
C ASP A 13 28.48 -48.95 17.28
N ASP A 14 28.60 -47.94 16.41
CA ASP A 14 28.15 -46.57 16.70
C ASP A 14 28.75 -45.63 17.79
N GLU A 15 30.07 -45.48 17.91
CA GLU A 15 30.63 -44.26 18.53
C GLU A 15 31.91 -43.74 17.85
N ARG A 16 31.79 -43.27 16.60
CA ARG A 16 32.79 -42.34 16.05
C ARG A 16 32.20 -40.94 16.08
N ALA A 17 32.55 -40.18 17.11
CA ALA A 17 32.34 -38.74 17.13
C ALA A 17 32.91 -38.13 15.84
N GLN A 18 32.09 -37.35 15.13
CA GLN A 18 32.48 -36.61 13.93
C GLN A 18 33.73 -35.80 14.24
N THR A 19 34.77 -35.88 13.40
CA THR A 19 36.01 -35.17 13.69
C THR A 19 35.73 -33.67 13.75
N VAL A 20 36.40 -32.94 14.66
CA VAL A 20 36.26 -31.48 14.79
C VAL A 20 36.53 -30.77 13.44
N GLN A 21 37.36 -31.40 12.60
CA GLN A 21 37.67 -30.94 11.27
C GLN A 21 36.47 -31.04 10.30
N ASP A 22 35.75 -32.16 10.29
CA ASP A 22 34.54 -32.32 9.46
C ASP A 22 33.44 -31.34 9.89
N PHE A 23 33.33 -31.08 11.20
CA PHE A 23 32.45 -30.04 11.72
C PHE A 23 32.87 -28.64 11.25
N ALA A 24 34.16 -28.30 11.32
CA ALA A 24 34.68 -27.01 10.88
C ALA A 24 34.44 -26.78 9.37
N VAL A 25 34.63 -27.82 8.55
CA VAL A 25 34.35 -27.75 7.12
C VAL A 25 32.85 -27.59 6.87
N GLY A 26 32.01 -28.38 7.56
CA GLY A 26 30.56 -28.32 7.43
C GLY A 26 29.99 -26.95 7.80
N ILE A 27 30.39 -26.38 8.94
CA ILE A 27 29.91 -25.07 9.38
C ILE A 27 30.43 -23.94 8.47
N SER A 28 31.64 -24.08 7.91
CA SER A 28 32.18 -23.08 6.98
C SER A 28 31.40 -23.04 5.67
N ILE A 29 31.07 -24.21 5.10
CA ILE A 29 30.24 -24.30 3.89
C ILE A 29 28.82 -23.80 4.19
N PHE A 30 28.25 -24.18 5.33
CA PHE A 30 26.93 -23.72 5.75
C PHE A 30 26.87 -22.19 5.83
N LEU A 31 27.81 -21.56 6.53
CA LEU A 31 27.85 -20.10 6.67
C LEU A 31 28.07 -19.40 5.33
N LEU A 32 28.89 -19.95 4.42
CA LEU A 32 29.05 -19.43 3.07
C LEU A 32 27.74 -19.45 2.28
N VAL A 33 27.03 -20.58 2.30
CA VAL A 33 25.75 -20.73 1.59
C VAL A 33 24.70 -19.79 2.17
N VAL A 34 24.56 -19.75 3.49
CA VAL A 34 23.62 -18.85 4.18
C VAL A 34 23.93 -17.39 3.84
N GLY A 35 25.20 -16.98 3.93
CA GLY A 35 25.63 -15.63 3.56
C GLY A 35 25.33 -15.30 2.09
N ALA A 36 25.56 -16.25 1.17
CA ALA A 36 25.24 -16.07 -0.24
C ALA A 36 23.73 -15.90 -0.49
N VAL A 37 22.88 -16.60 0.26
CA VAL A 37 21.42 -16.43 0.20
C VAL A 37 21.01 -15.02 0.62
N PHE A 38 21.57 -14.49 1.72
CA PHE A 38 21.32 -13.10 2.15
C PHE A 38 21.76 -12.06 1.11
N LEU A 39 22.88 -12.30 0.42
CA LEU A 39 23.35 -11.43 -0.66
C LEU A 39 22.51 -11.55 -1.94
N MET A 40 21.97 -12.73 -2.22
CA MET A 40 21.16 -13.00 -3.42
C MET A 40 19.72 -12.49 -3.28
N PHE A 41 19.16 -12.50 -2.06
CA PHE A 41 17.78 -12.12 -1.80
C PHE A 41 17.66 -11.04 -0.70
N PRO A 42 18.29 -9.87 -0.88
CA PRO A 42 18.17 -8.78 0.10
C PRO A 42 16.72 -8.31 0.28
N SER A 43 15.89 -8.45 -0.76
CA SER A 43 14.49 -8.02 -0.78
C SER A 43 13.55 -8.85 0.10
N LEU A 44 13.95 -10.04 0.56
CA LEU A 44 13.14 -10.84 1.51
C LEU A 44 13.17 -10.27 2.93
N PHE A 45 14.10 -9.35 3.21
CA PHE A 45 14.30 -8.74 4.52
C PHE A 45 13.95 -7.26 4.55
N THR A 46 13.59 -6.66 3.41
CA THR A 46 12.88 -5.39 3.39
C THR A 46 11.47 -5.63 3.95
N PRO A 47 11.06 -4.93 5.03
CA PRO A 47 9.67 -4.91 5.45
C PRO A 47 8.78 -4.53 4.28
N TYR A 48 7.52 -4.98 4.27
CA TYR A 48 6.48 -4.44 3.39
C TYR A 48 6.11 -3.01 3.82
N GLU A 49 7.07 -2.10 3.83
CA GLU A 49 6.82 -0.67 3.75
C GLU A 49 6.80 -0.33 2.26
N GLN A 50 5.84 -0.88 1.52
CA GLN A 50 5.50 -0.28 0.23
C GLN A 50 4.79 1.03 0.55
N ALA A 51 5.59 2.05 0.86
CA ALA A 51 5.16 3.41 0.58
C ALA A 51 4.67 3.39 -0.86
N ILE A 52 3.49 3.96 -1.10
CA ILE A 52 2.89 4.05 -2.44
C ILE A 52 3.94 4.53 -3.46
N ALA A 53 4.87 5.38 -3.01
CA ALA A 53 6.04 5.89 -3.73
C ALA A 53 6.85 4.88 -4.58
N ASP A 54 6.98 3.60 -4.19
CA ASP A 54 7.77 2.60 -4.94
C ASP A 54 6.94 1.72 -5.90
N GLU A 55 5.63 1.95 -5.98
CA GLU A 55 4.74 1.22 -6.88
C GLU A 55 4.62 1.90 -8.25
N GLY A 56 4.21 1.15 -9.28
CA GLY A 56 3.85 1.74 -10.56
C GLY A 56 2.65 2.68 -10.43
N PRO A 57 2.55 3.75 -11.23
CA PRO A 57 1.56 4.82 -11.04
C PRO A 57 0.09 4.32 -11.10
N ASP A 58 -0.19 3.22 -11.81
CA ASP A 58 -1.50 2.55 -11.82
C ASP A 58 -1.87 2.00 -10.44
N SER A 59 -0.96 1.25 -9.81
CA SER A 59 -1.16 0.74 -8.45
C SER A 59 -1.27 1.88 -7.44
N GLN A 60 -0.51 2.96 -7.63
CA GLN A 60 -0.58 4.12 -6.76
C GLN A 60 -1.97 4.76 -6.79
N ALA A 61 -2.51 5.02 -7.99
CA ALA A 61 -3.85 5.59 -8.13
C ALA A 61 -4.92 4.71 -7.47
N ASP A 62 -4.87 3.38 -7.69
CA ASP A 62 -5.83 2.43 -7.12
C ASP A 62 -5.78 2.38 -5.59
N ARG A 63 -4.58 2.43 -5.02
CA ARG A 63 -4.35 2.35 -3.57
C ARG A 63 -4.71 3.65 -2.87
N ILE A 64 -4.41 4.80 -3.47
CA ILE A 64 -4.87 6.10 -3.00
C ILE A 64 -6.39 6.17 -3.02
N GLY A 65 -7.03 5.73 -4.10
CA GLY A 65 -8.49 5.66 -4.17
C GLY A 65 -9.09 4.77 -3.09
N MET A 66 -8.44 3.63 -2.78
CA MET A 66 -8.84 2.75 -1.68
C MET A 66 -8.67 3.44 -0.33
N LEU A 67 -7.53 4.10 -0.09
CA LEU A 67 -7.25 4.82 1.15
C LEU A 67 -8.31 5.90 1.41
N ILE A 68 -8.65 6.70 0.41
CA ILE A 68 -9.64 7.77 0.57
C ILE A 68 -11.05 7.21 0.81
N ALA A 69 -11.43 6.13 0.09
CA ALA A 69 -12.75 5.52 0.24
C ALA A 69 -12.91 4.66 1.52
N ASP A 70 -11.83 4.03 2.01
CA ASP A 70 -11.86 3.10 3.16
C ASP A 70 -11.56 3.78 4.50
N ASN A 71 -10.86 4.93 4.53
CA ASN A 71 -10.41 5.58 5.77
C ASN A 71 -11.49 6.43 6.47
N VAL A 72 -12.77 6.14 6.26
CA VAL A 72 -13.84 7.05 6.70
C VAL A 72 -14.42 6.70 8.07
N THR A 73 -14.85 5.47 8.34
CA THR A 73 -15.48 5.21 9.64
C THR A 73 -15.05 3.87 10.17
N GLY A 74 -14.57 3.84 11.41
CA GLY A 74 -14.22 2.63 12.15
C GLY A 74 -15.37 1.63 12.33
N ASP A 75 -16.54 1.89 11.75
CA ASP A 75 -17.65 0.97 11.54
C ASP A 75 -17.78 0.66 10.04
N GLU A 76 -17.45 -0.57 9.67
CA GLU A 76 -17.80 -1.27 8.41
C GLU A 76 -17.96 -0.41 7.13
N GLY A 77 -16.84 -0.05 6.50
CA GLY A 77 -16.64 0.27 5.07
C GLY A 77 -17.88 0.49 4.18
N THR A 78 -18.51 1.65 4.29
CA THR A 78 -19.71 2.03 3.51
C THR A 78 -19.42 2.71 2.17
N ASN A 79 -18.16 2.94 1.78
CA ASN A 79 -17.79 3.86 0.68
C ASN A 79 -18.48 5.23 0.82
N GLU A 80 -18.71 5.67 2.05
CA GLU A 80 -19.31 6.96 2.36
C GLU A 80 -18.19 7.91 2.78
N LEU A 81 -18.25 9.18 2.40
CA LEU A 81 -17.40 10.25 2.91
C LEU A 81 -18.24 11.18 3.79
N THR A 82 -17.82 11.39 5.03
CA THR A 82 -18.39 12.40 5.94
C THR A 82 -17.84 13.78 5.63
N SER A 83 -18.47 14.83 6.15
CA SER A 83 -17.94 16.21 6.11
C SER A 83 -16.50 16.30 6.63
N SER A 84 -16.18 15.52 7.68
CA SER A 84 -14.84 15.51 8.26
C SER A 84 -13.76 14.91 7.34
N GLU A 85 -14.05 13.83 6.60
CA GLU A 85 -13.08 13.35 5.59
C GLU A 85 -13.01 14.27 4.39
N ILE A 86 -14.13 14.90 4.02
CA ILE A 86 -14.13 15.84 2.90
C ILE A 86 -13.17 16.99 3.22
N ASN A 87 -13.24 17.57 4.41
CA ASN A 87 -12.26 18.58 4.82
C ASN A 87 -10.83 18.01 4.90
N TYR A 88 -10.66 16.82 5.47
CA TYR A 88 -9.35 16.20 5.58
C TYR A 88 -8.66 16.02 4.22
N TRP A 89 -9.41 15.61 3.20
CA TRP A 89 -8.88 15.32 1.87
C TRP A 89 -8.83 16.55 0.94
N PHE A 90 -9.81 17.46 1.02
CA PHE A 90 -10.00 18.51 0.01
C PHE A 90 -9.70 19.94 0.49
N ALA A 91 -9.62 20.20 1.80
CA ALA A 91 -9.31 21.56 2.31
C ALA A 91 -7.80 21.86 2.33
N GLY A 92 -6.96 20.83 2.23
CA GLY A 92 -5.50 20.96 2.18
C GLY A 92 -4.96 21.32 0.80
N ASP A 93 -3.64 21.57 0.73
CA ASP A 93 -2.94 21.76 -0.54
C ASP A 93 -2.38 20.44 -1.12
N GLU A 94 -1.73 20.53 -2.28
CA GLU A 94 -1.08 19.37 -2.93
C GLU A 94 -0.04 18.69 -2.02
N ASP A 95 0.75 19.49 -1.30
CA ASP A 95 1.81 18.98 -0.43
C ASP A 95 1.21 18.19 0.74
N ASP A 96 0.11 18.68 1.31
CA ASP A 96 -0.65 18.00 2.36
C ASP A 96 -1.27 16.69 1.87
N LEU A 97 -1.90 16.72 0.69
CA LEU A 97 -2.41 15.50 0.03
C LEU A 97 -1.30 14.47 -0.14
N ARG A 98 -0.15 14.85 -0.69
CA ARG A 98 0.99 13.95 -0.93
C ARG A 98 1.51 13.32 0.36
N ARG A 99 1.60 14.11 1.43
CA ARG A 99 2.00 13.61 2.76
C ARG A 99 0.96 12.66 3.33
N ALA A 100 -0.32 12.99 3.21
CA ALA A 100 -1.42 12.16 3.72
C ALA A 100 -1.46 10.79 3.03
N VAL A 101 -1.24 10.74 1.71
CA VAL A 101 -1.24 9.48 0.96
C VAL A 101 0.11 8.75 0.95
N GLY A 102 1.19 9.38 1.43
CA GLY A 102 2.51 8.76 1.57
C GLY A 102 3.25 8.52 0.24
N VAL A 103 3.11 9.42 -0.73
CA VAL A 103 3.86 9.38 -1.99
C VAL A 103 5.11 10.28 -1.96
N SER A 104 6.02 10.07 -2.92
CA SER A 104 7.22 10.90 -3.04
C SER A 104 6.89 12.36 -3.40
N SER A 105 7.78 13.30 -3.06
CA SER A 105 7.60 14.71 -3.44
C SER A 105 7.66 14.98 -4.95
N ASN A 106 8.13 14.00 -5.73
CA ASN A 106 8.20 14.11 -7.20
C ASN A 106 6.99 13.47 -7.89
N THR A 107 6.19 12.71 -7.15
CA THR A 107 4.92 12.15 -7.63
C THR A 107 3.89 13.25 -7.60
N GLN A 108 3.07 13.36 -8.63
CA GLN A 108 1.96 14.30 -8.67
C GLN A 108 0.66 13.52 -8.46
N VAL A 109 -0.22 14.05 -7.62
CA VAL A 109 -1.50 13.41 -7.28
C VAL A 109 -2.61 14.43 -7.41
N ASN A 110 -3.67 14.07 -8.12
CA ASN A 110 -4.89 14.84 -8.20
C ASN A 110 -6.07 13.96 -7.81
N VAL A 111 -6.91 14.50 -6.93
CA VAL A 111 -8.12 13.82 -6.47
C VAL A 111 -9.31 14.72 -6.75
N THR A 112 -10.38 14.16 -7.29
CA THR A 112 -11.59 14.90 -7.61
C THR A 112 -12.83 14.05 -7.33
N LEU A 113 -13.84 14.61 -6.67
CA LEU A 113 -15.18 14.03 -6.63
C LEU A 113 -16.04 14.62 -7.73
N THR A 114 -16.59 13.78 -8.60
CA THR A 114 -17.44 14.22 -9.72
C THR A 114 -18.84 13.63 -9.58
N THR A 115 -19.87 14.35 -10.01
CA THR A 115 -21.24 13.82 -10.04
C THR A 115 -21.39 12.74 -11.13
N ILE A 116 -22.25 11.75 -10.87
CA ILE A 116 -22.50 10.64 -11.79
C ILE A 116 -23.82 10.89 -12.53
N GLY A 117 -23.82 10.65 -13.84
CA GLY A 117 -25.06 10.65 -14.62
C GLY A 117 -25.61 12.05 -14.93
N THR A 118 -24.80 13.10 -14.73
CA THR A 118 -25.11 14.45 -15.20
C THR A 118 -24.11 14.86 -16.29
N ASP A 119 -24.48 15.88 -17.07
CA ASP A 119 -23.60 16.47 -18.08
C ASP A 119 -22.53 17.40 -17.47
N ARG A 120 -22.45 17.52 -16.14
CA ARG A 120 -21.39 18.31 -15.49
C ARG A 120 -20.08 17.53 -15.49
N GLU A 121 -19.11 18.04 -16.25
CA GLU A 121 -17.72 17.60 -16.22
C GLU A 121 -16.93 18.52 -15.28
N GLY A 122 -16.73 18.09 -14.04
CA GLY A 122 -15.97 18.86 -13.06
C GLY A 122 -16.14 18.35 -11.62
N PRO A 123 -15.35 18.86 -10.67
CA PRO A 123 -15.58 18.63 -9.26
C PRO A 123 -16.98 19.07 -8.85
N ILE A 124 -17.51 18.43 -7.82
CA ILE A 124 -18.70 18.95 -7.13
C ILE A 124 -18.32 20.23 -6.37
N ALA A 125 -19.17 21.24 -6.48
CA ALA A 125 -19.08 22.45 -5.67
C ALA A 125 -19.60 22.13 -4.26
N LEU A 126 -18.93 22.70 -3.27
CA LEU A 126 -19.27 22.58 -1.87
C LEU A 126 -19.71 23.95 -1.37
N ASP A 127 -20.70 23.99 -0.48
CA ASP A 127 -21.21 25.21 0.12
C ASP A 127 -20.21 25.69 1.19
N ASP A 128 -19.38 26.68 0.83
CA ASP A 128 -18.37 27.30 1.69
C ASP A 128 -18.96 28.23 2.75
N ASP A 129 -20.27 28.51 2.68
CA ASP A 129 -21.00 29.22 3.73
C ASP A 129 -21.42 28.28 4.90
N ASP A 130 -21.30 26.95 4.72
CA ASP A 130 -21.51 25.98 5.81
C ASP A 130 -20.33 25.97 6.78
N ALA A 131 -20.62 26.00 8.08
CA ALA A 131 -19.58 26.05 9.11
C ALA A 131 -18.78 24.74 9.25
N ASP A 132 -19.27 23.65 8.66
CA ASP A 132 -18.65 22.33 8.74
C ASP A 132 -17.80 21.97 7.52
N ILE A 133 -17.68 22.85 6.49
CA ILE A 133 -16.88 22.62 5.28
C ILE A 133 -15.88 23.75 5.04
N ASP A 134 -14.61 23.38 4.85
CA ASP A 134 -13.49 24.32 4.67
C ASP A 134 -13.00 24.43 3.21
N ALA A 135 -13.60 23.68 2.28
CA ALA A 135 -13.20 23.61 0.87
C ALA A 135 -14.32 24.10 -0.04
N ASP A 136 -14.00 24.90 -1.06
CA ASP A 136 -14.98 25.43 -2.04
C ASP A 136 -15.46 24.37 -3.05
N GLU A 137 -14.61 23.38 -3.35
CA GLU A 137 -14.91 22.30 -4.28
C GLU A 137 -14.20 21.01 -3.86
N ALA A 138 -14.76 19.86 -4.25
CA ALA A 138 -14.14 18.57 -3.96
C ALA A 138 -13.06 18.22 -5.00
N ALA A 139 -12.04 19.07 -5.12
CA ALA A 139 -10.84 18.87 -5.91
C ALA A 139 -9.58 19.28 -5.13
N VAL A 140 -8.54 18.46 -5.20
CA VAL A 140 -7.23 18.76 -4.60
C VAL A 140 -6.10 18.26 -5.49
N GLY A 141 -4.98 18.97 -5.46
CA GLY A 141 -3.80 18.68 -6.26
C GLY A 141 -3.86 19.25 -7.69
N PRO A 142 -2.73 19.26 -8.40
CA PRO A 142 -2.57 19.99 -9.65
C PRO A 142 -3.42 19.37 -10.77
N SER A 143 -3.89 20.19 -11.70
CA SER A 143 -4.60 19.68 -12.88
C SER A 143 -3.64 18.90 -13.80
N PRO A 144 -4.05 17.73 -14.34
CA PRO A 144 -3.20 16.88 -15.16
C PRO A 144 -2.97 17.39 -16.60
N GLU A 145 -3.25 18.66 -16.92
CA GLU A 145 -3.38 19.18 -18.29
C GLU A 145 -2.31 18.67 -19.28
N GLY A 146 -2.74 17.81 -20.22
CA GLY A 146 -1.90 17.25 -21.27
C GLY A 146 -0.86 16.22 -20.82
N ARG A 147 -0.96 15.69 -19.60
CA ARG A 147 -0.10 14.63 -19.07
C ARG A 147 -0.73 13.27 -19.26
N ASP A 148 0.11 12.27 -19.54
CA ASP A 148 -0.28 10.88 -19.39
C ASP A 148 -0.36 10.58 -17.89
N THR A 149 -1.53 10.17 -17.43
CA THR A 149 -1.78 9.90 -16.02
C THR A 149 -2.32 8.49 -15.85
N SER A 150 -1.88 7.84 -14.78
CA SER A 150 -2.55 6.65 -14.27
C SER A 150 -3.77 7.08 -13.49
N THR A 151 -4.92 6.47 -13.78
CA THR A 151 -6.21 6.88 -13.22
C THR A 151 -6.90 5.70 -12.54
N ALA A 152 -7.39 5.94 -11.33
CA ALA A 152 -8.31 5.06 -10.64
C ALA A 152 -9.62 5.80 -10.36
N ALA A 153 -10.74 5.09 -10.39
CA ALA A 153 -12.04 5.67 -10.08
C ALA A 153 -12.85 4.75 -9.18
N ARG A 154 -13.58 5.34 -8.24
CA ARG A 154 -14.46 4.63 -7.29
C ARG A 154 -15.78 5.36 -7.14
N ILE A 155 -16.84 4.61 -6.86
CA ILE A 155 -18.14 5.18 -6.52
C ILE A 155 -18.22 5.31 -5.01
N VAL A 156 -18.53 6.51 -4.54
CA VAL A 156 -18.67 6.85 -3.12
C VAL A 156 -19.99 7.57 -2.89
N THR A 157 -20.54 7.49 -1.68
CA THR A 157 -21.60 8.35 -1.19
C THR A 157 -21.00 9.46 -0.35
N VAL A 158 -21.75 10.54 -0.16
CA VAL A 158 -21.40 11.60 0.80
C VAL A 158 -22.47 11.59 1.86
N GLY A 159 -22.06 11.36 3.11
CA GLY A 159 -22.93 11.37 4.27
C GLY A 159 -23.31 12.81 4.62
N ASP A 160 -24.58 13.01 4.97
CA ASP A 160 -25.16 14.31 5.33
C ASP A 160 -24.78 15.41 4.31
N ASN A 161 -25.35 15.36 3.09
CA ASN A 161 -24.88 16.11 1.92
C ASN A 161 -25.60 17.45 1.70
N ASP A 162 -26.12 18.06 2.76
CA ASP A 162 -26.85 19.33 2.70
C ASP A 162 -25.95 20.51 2.27
N TRP A 163 -24.64 20.39 2.45
CA TRP A 163 -23.58 21.33 2.03
C TRP A 163 -23.05 21.06 0.61
N VAL A 164 -23.71 20.20 -0.17
CA VAL A 164 -23.39 20.01 -1.59
C VAL A 164 -24.44 20.73 -2.42
N ASP A 165 -24.01 21.63 -3.32
CA ASP A 165 -24.88 22.48 -4.16
C ASP A 165 -25.93 21.69 -4.98
N ASP A 166 -25.59 20.48 -5.40
CA ASP A 166 -26.49 19.58 -6.13
C ASP A 166 -26.31 18.14 -5.63
N PRO A 167 -27.00 17.78 -4.53
CA PRO A 167 -26.77 16.51 -3.86
C PRO A 167 -27.24 15.34 -4.72
N GLY A 168 -26.29 14.47 -5.07
CA GLY A 168 -26.52 13.23 -5.79
C GLY A 168 -26.59 12.01 -4.86
N PRO A 169 -27.18 10.89 -5.33
CA PRO A 169 -27.19 9.65 -4.56
C PRO A 169 -25.82 8.96 -4.47
N ALA A 170 -24.89 9.31 -5.37
CA ALA A 170 -23.52 8.82 -5.40
C ALA A 170 -22.65 9.73 -6.26
N TYR A 171 -21.35 9.70 -5.99
CA TYR A 171 -20.32 10.48 -6.65
C TYR A 171 -19.19 9.54 -7.09
N ARG A 172 -18.44 9.98 -8.09
CA ARG A 172 -17.26 9.28 -8.59
C ARG A 172 -16.02 9.99 -8.10
N LEU A 173 -15.33 9.37 -7.16
CA LEU A 173 -13.98 9.72 -6.74
C LEU A 173 -13.02 9.31 -7.86
N VAL A 174 -12.27 10.27 -8.39
CA VAL A 174 -11.25 10.05 -9.43
C VAL A 174 -9.91 10.43 -8.85
N VAL A 175 -8.96 9.50 -8.91
CA VAL A 175 -7.57 9.70 -8.50
C VAL A 175 -6.70 9.59 -9.73
N ARG A 176 -5.80 10.56 -9.91
CA ARG A 176 -4.83 10.61 -11.00
C ARG A 176 -3.43 10.75 -10.43
N VAL A 177 -2.49 9.98 -10.97
CA VAL A 177 -1.08 9.95 -10.55
C VAL A 177 -0.16 10.01 -11.76
N TRP A 178 0.91 10.81 -11.68
CA TRP A 178 1.96 10.92 -12.71
C TRP A 178 3.30 11.42 -12.16
#